data_AF-A0A971XQS3-F1
#
_entry.id   AF-A0A971XQS3-F1
#
_cell.length_a   1.000
_cell.length_b   1.000
_cell.length_c   1.000
_cell.angle_alpha   90.00
_cell.angle_beta   90.00
_cell.angle_gamma   90.00
#
_symmetry.space_group_name_H-M   'P 1'
#
loop_
_entity.id
_entity.type
_entity.pdbx_description
1 polymer ?
#
loop_
_entity_poly.entity_id
_entity_poly.type
_entity_poly.pdbx_seq_one_letter_code
_entity_poly.pdbx_strand_id
1 'polypeptide(L)'
;MEELQLPMDQALQTLDADALMRFQRLQTAAVSAVTERFYAVHSAAYERFGETGRDACRSDLAFHLEFLRPVLQFGMLKSMVDYLRWLNQVLAARGIPTQHLPQSLDWLAGFFAEHLPPNEGSVVAAAVHAGQSGLGCPRAYGISHCPVVNDLGAAEFNASSPDRQTYPFGVC
;
A
#
# COMPACT_ATOMS: atom_id res chain seq x y z
N MET A 1 -21.16 -2.85 35.50
CA MET A 1 -20.41 -3.27 34.31
C MET A 1 -20.77 -2.28 33.23
N GLU A 2 -19.95 -1.24 33.11
CA GLU A 2 -20.15 -0.17 32.13
C GLU A 2 -19.32 -0.56 30.90
N GLU A 3 -19.99 -1.05 29.86
CA GLU A 3 -19.35 -1.31 28.57
C GLU A 3 -18.93 0.03 27.96
N LEU A 4 -17.62 0.27 27.95
CA LEU A 4 -17.00 1.41 27.29
C LEU A 4 -17.12 1.19 25.78
N GLN A 5 -18.20 1.68 25.18
CA GLN A 5 -18.39 1.71 23.73
C GLN A 5 -17.25 2.55 23.12
N LEU A 6 -16.22 1.88 22.60
CA LEU A 6 -15.20 2.51 21.76
C LEU A 6 -15.92 3.09 20.52
N PRO A 7 -15.66 4.35 20.13
CA PRO A 7 -16.15 4.89 18.88
C PRO A 7 -15.30 4.33 17.74
N MET A 8 -15.49 3.06 17.43
CA MET A 8 -14.90 2.37 16.29
C MET A 8 -16.05 1.96 15.38
N ASP A 9 -16.53 2.91 14.59
CA ASP A 9 -17.00 2.67 13.23
C ASP A 9 -17.62 3.97 12.70
N GLN A 10 -16.81 4.77 12.01
CA GLN A 10 -17.41 5.44 10.86
C GLN A 10 -17.76 4.32 9.89
N ALA A 11 -19.05 4.01 9.77
CA ALA A 11 -19.52 2.97 8.86
C ALA A 11 -19.01 3.31 7.46
N LEU A 12 -18.04 2.54 6.99
CA LEU A 12 -17.53 2.68 5.63
C LEU A 12 -18.66 2.34 4.67
N GLN A 13 -18.82 3.19 3.65
CA GLN A 13 -19.69 2.87 2.54
C GLN A 13 -19.11 1.66 1.79
N THR A 14 -20.01 0.80 1.29
CA THR A 14 -19.66 -0.35 0.46
C THR A 14 -20.18 -0.14 -0.95
N LEU A 15 -19.60 -0.88 -1.89
CA LEU A 15 -20.03 -0.95 -3.28
C LEU A 15 -21.04 -2.08 -3.46
N ASP A 16 -22.02 -1.87 -4.33
CA ASP A 16 -22.90 -2.95 -4.81
C ASP A 16 -22.17 -3.87 -5.80
N ALA A 17 -22.86 -4.91 -6.27
CA ALA A 17 -22.27 -5.91 -7.18
C ALA A 17 -21.81 -5.31 -8.52
N ASP A 18 -22.57 -4.37 -9.08
CA ASP A 18 -22.26 -3.76 -10.38
C ASP A 18 -21.05 -2.82 -10.26
N ALA A 19 -20.98 -2.04 -9.19
CA ALA A 19 -19.85 -1.18 -8.88
C ALA A 19 -18.59 -2.00 -8.58
N LEU A 20 -18.70 -3.12 -7.85
CA LEU A 20 -17.58 -4.04 -7.63
C LEU A 20 -17.06 -4.63 -8.93
N MET A 21 -17.94 -5.02 -9.87
CA MET A 21 -17.52 -5.48 -11.19
C MET A 21 -16.79 -4.39 -11.99
N ARG A 22 -17.25 -3.14 -11.93
CA ARG A 22 -16.56 -1.99 -12.56
C ARG A 22 -15.16 -1.79 -11.95
N PHE A 23 -15.06 -1.80 -10.62
CA PHE A 23 -13.78 -1.73 -9.91
C PHE A 23 -12.84 -2.85 -10.35
N GLN A 24 -13.31 -4.10 -10.37
CA GLN A 24 -12.50 -5.27 -10.79
C GLN A 24 -11.99 -5.15 -12.22
N ARG A 25 -12.84 -4.71 -13.16
CA ARG A 25 -12.45 -4.52 -14.57
C ARG A 25 -11.35 -3.48 -14.77
N LEU A 26 -11.21 -2.54 -13.84
CA LEU A 26 -10.22 -1.47 -13.92
C LEU A 26 -8.89 -1.81 -13.23
N GLN A 27 -8.81 -2.90 -12.46
CA GLN A 27 -7.62 -3.22 -11.65
C GLN A 27 -6.34 -3.35 -12.47
N THR A 28 -6.38 -4.07 -13.60
CA THR A 28 -5.20 -4.23 -14.47
C THR A 28 -4.70 -2.89 -15.00
N ALA A 29 -5.61 -1.99 -15.39
CA ALA A 29 -5.26 -0.66 -15.87
C ALA A 29 -4.70 0.21 -14.72
N ALA A 30 -5.29 0.14 -13.53
CA ALA A 30 -4.82 0.86 -12.34
C ALA A 30 -3.40 0.44 -11.96
N VAL A 31 -3.16 -0.88 -11.87
CA VAL A 31 -1.84 -1.45 -11.57
C VAL A 31 -0.80 -0.98 -12.58
N SER A 32 -1.10 -1.12 -13.88
CA SER A 32 -0.17 -0.67 -14.92
C SER A 32 0.12 0.82 -14.84
N ALA A 33 -0.91 1.66 -14.69
CA ALA A 33 -0.73 3.12 -14.63
C ALA A 33 0.12 3.55 -13.43
N VAL A 34 -0.12 2.95 -12.26
CA VAL A 34 0.61 3.28 -11.03
C VAL A 34 2.05 2.73 -11.08
N THR A 35 2.29 1.53 -11.61
CA THR A 35 3.65 1.01 -11.81
C THR A 35 4.47 1.93 -12.71
N GLU A 36 3.94 2.30 -13.87
CA GLU A 36 4.68 3.18 -14.80
C GLU A 36 4.96 4.55 -14.17
N ARG A 37 4.00 5.07 -13.39
CA ARG A 37 4.17 6.31 -12.65
C ARG A 37 5.30 6.21 -11.60
N PHE A 38 5.40 5.10 -10.87
CA PHE A 38 6.51 4.87 -9.93
C PHE A 38 7.86 4.89 -10.63
N TYR A 39 7.99 4.15 -11.72
CA TYR A 39 9.26 4.06 -12.45
C TYR A 39 9.64 5.36 -13.16
N ALA A 40 8.66 6.20 -13.52
CA ALA A 40 8.91 7.53 -14.06
C ALA A 40 9.35 8.54 -12.98
N VAL A 41 8.71 8.54 -11.81
CA VAL A 41 8.94 9.53 -10.74
C VAL A 41 10.15 9.18 -9.86
N HIS A 42 10.34 7.89 -9.58
CA HIS A 42 11.30 7.39 -8.59
C HIS A 42 12.42 6.55 -9.24
N SER A 43 12.76 6.83 -10.50
CA SER A 43 13.71 6.03 -11.29
C SER A 43 14.98 5.66 -10.52
N ALA A 44 15.60 6.60 -9.81
CA ALA A 44 16.80 6.37 -9.01
C ALA A 44 16.64 5.33 -7.87
N ALA A 45 15.44 5.22 -7.28
CA ALA A 45 15.16 4.22 -6.24
C ALA A 45 14.94 2.81 -6.82
N TYR A 46 14.51 2.75 -8.08
CA TYR A 46 14.02 1.53 -8.74
C TYR A 46 14.94 0.94 -9.80
N GLU A 47 15.92 1.70 -10.28
CA GLU A 47 16.87 1.30 -11.33
C GLU A 47 17.57 -0.02 -10.99
N ARG A 48 17.97 -0.21 -9.72
CA ARG A 48 18.63 -1.44 -9.22
C ARG A 48 17.81 -2.72 -9.35
N PHE A 49 16.49 -2.62 -9.54
CA PHE A 49 15.59 -3.77 -9.63
C PHE A 49 15.21 -4.15 -11.07
N GLY A 50 15.44 -3.27 -12.05
CA GLY A 50 15.15 -3.54 -13.46
C GLY A 50 13.70 -3.98 -13.73
N GLU A 51 13.51 -4.81 -14.75
CA GLU A 51 12.18 -5.31 -15.16
C GLU A 51 11.57 -6.26 -14.12
N THR A 52 12.38 -7.08 -13.44
CA THR A 52 11.89 -7.93 -12.34
C THR A 52 11.32 -7.09 -11.20
N GLY A 53 11.87 -5.91 -10.94
CA GLY A 53 11.30 -4.97 -10.00
C GLY A 53 9.94 -4.43 -10.44
N ARG A 54 9.74 -4.23 -11.75
CA ARG A 54 8.45 -3.79 -12.29
C ARG A 54 7.39 -4.86 -12.10
N ASP A 55 7.72 -6.12 -12.36
CA ASP A 55 6.83 -7.26 -12.10
C ASP A 55 6.45 -7.38 -10.63
N ALA A 56 7.42 -7.20 -9.73
CA ALA A 56 7.18 -7.20 -8.30
C ALA A 56 6.28 -6.02 -7.89
N CYS A 57 6.56 -4.81 -8.38
CA CYS A 57 5.73 -3.63 -8.16
C CYS A 57 4.28 -3.83 -8.66
N ARG A 58 4.10 -4.43 -9.84
CA ARG A 58 2.77 -4.79 -10.37
C ARG A 58 2.06 -5.77 -9.44
N SER A 59 2.78 -6.77 -8.95
CA SER A 59 2.24 -7.76 -8.01
C SER A 59 1.80 -7.10 -6.71
N ASP A 60 2.64 -6.24 -6.12
CA ASP A 60 2.31 -5.54 -4.87
C ASP A 60 1.05 -4.70 -5.00
N LEU A 61 0.94 -3.90 -6.06
CA LEU A 61 -0.24 -3.09 -6.34
C LEU A 61 -1.49 -3.96 -6.53
N ALA A 62 -1.37 -5.13 -7.17
CA ALA A 62 -2.48 -6.07 -7.28
C ALA A 62 -2.91 -6.59 -5.90
N PHE A 63 -1.97 -6.93 -5.01
CA PHE A 63 -2.28 -7.32 -3.64
C PHE A 63 -2.96 -6.21 -2.85
N HIS A 64 -2.57 -4.94 -3.01
CA HIS A 64 -3.27 -3.83 -2.37
C HIS A 64 -4.76 -3.84 -2.74
N LEU A 65 -5.08 -4.10 -4.02
CA LEU A 65 -6.45 -4.15 -4.52
C LEU A 65 -7.20 -5.41 -4.06
N GLU A 66 -6.51 -6.53 -3.89
CA GLU A 66 -7.09 -7.75 -3.30
C GLU A 66 -7.49 -7.52 -1.84
N PHE A 67 -6.65 -6.86 -1.03
CA PHE A 67 -6.97 -6.53 0.36
C PHE A 67 -7.98 -5.39 0.49
N LEU A 68 -8.06 -4.48 -0.49
CA LEU A 68 -9.07 -3.43 -0.53
C LEU A 68 -10.46 -3.98 -0.87
N ARG A 69 -10.57 -5.03 -1.70
CA ARG A 69 -11.86 -5.56 -2.16
C ARG A 69 -12.81 -5.97 -1.01
N PRO A 70 -12.39 -6.74 0.02
CA PRO A 70 -13.25 -7.03 1.18
C PRO A 70 -13.69 -5.78 1.95
N VAL A 71 -12.91 -4.69 1.93
CA VAL A 71 -13.31 -3.41 2.50
C VAL A 71 -14.45 -2.82 1.69
N LEU A 72 -14.32 -2.79 0.37
CA LEU A 72 -15.36 -2.26 -0.53
C LEU A 72 -16.62 -3.11 -0.54
N GLN A 73 -16.51 -4.43 -0.35
CA GLN A 73 -17.64 -5.34 -0.41
C GLN A 73 -18.37 -5.50 0.94
N PHE A 74 -17.61 -5.55 2.04
CA PHE A 74 -18.12 -5.96 3.36
C PHE A 74 -17.73 -5.00 4.49
N GLY A 75 -17.03 -3.90 4.21
CA GLY A 75 -16.56 -2.97 5.24
C GLY A 75 -15.45 -3.54 6.13
N MET A 76 -14.75 -4.60 5.69
CA MET A 76 -13.72 -5.31 6.49
C MET A 76 -12.38 -4.55 6.60
N LEU A 77 -12.42 -3.32 7.13
CA LEU A 77 -11.27 -2.40 7.19
C LEU A 77 -10.08 -2.98 7.95
N LYS A 78 -10.32 -3.72 9.04
CA LYS A 78 -9.26 -4.24 9.90
C LYS A 78 -8.24 -5.09 9.14
N SER A 79 -8.70 -5.95 8.21
CA SER A 79 -7.82 -6.82 7.41
C SER A 79 -6.89 -6.01 6.50
N MET A 80 -7.39 -4.93 5.90
CA MET A 80 -6.57 -4.01 5.09
C MET A 80 -5.53 -3.29 5.97
N VAL A 81 -5.94 -2.78 7.13
CA VAL A 81 -5.02 -2.09 8.06
C VAL A 81 -3.89 -3.01 8.54
N ASP A 82 -4.22 -4.24 8.92
CA ASP A 82 -3.23 -5.22 9.38
C ASP A 82 -2.24 -5.59 8.26
N TYR A 83 -2.76 -5.77 7.03
CA TYR A 83 -1.93 -5.96 5.83
C TYR A 83 -0.97 -4.80 5.58
N LEU A 84 -1.48 -3.56 5.58
CA LEU A 84 -0.67 -2.39 5.32
C LEU A 84 0.44 -2.19 6.37
N ARG A 85 0.15 -2.46 7.66
CA ARG A 85 1.15 -2.39 8.73
C ARG A 85 2.26 -3.43 8.58
N TRP A 86 1.89 -4.65 8.19
CA TRP A 86 2.86 -5.69 7.90
C TRP A 86 3.72 -5.32 6.69
N LEU A 87 3.08 -4.91 5.60
CA LEU A 87 3.78 -4.58 4.35
C LEU A 87 4.75 -3.40 4.55
N ASN A 88 4.34 -2.37 5.30
CA ASN A 88 5.22 -1.23 5.60
C ASN A 88 6.53 -1.67 6.29
N GLN A 89 6.46 -2.64 7.22
CA GLN A 89 7.65 -3.20 7.87
C GLN A 89 8.52 -3.99 6.89
N VAL A 90 7.90 -4.79 6.02
CA VAL A 90 8.59 -5.59 4.99
C VAL A 90 9.32 -4.68 3.98
N LEU A 91 8.66 -3.62 3.50
CA LEU A 91 9.22 -2.66 2.56
C LEU A 91 10.38 -1.87 3.20
N ALA A 92 10.20 -1.40 4.45
CA ALA A 92 11.25 -0.72 5.19
C ALA A 92 12.50 -1.60 5.38
N ALA A 93 12.33 -2.88 5.71
CA ALA A 93 13.43 -3.83 5.86
C ALA A 93 14.22 -4.06 4.55
N ARG A 94 13.63 -3.75 3.39
CA ARG A 94 14.27 -3.84 2.07
C ARG A 94 14.85 -2.51 1.57
N GLY A 95 14.81 -1.49 2.41
CA GLY A 95 15.26 -0.15 2.05
C GLY A 95 14.38 0.52 1.00
N ILE A 96 13.09 0.14 0.93
CA ILE A 96 12.10 0.92 0.19
C ILE A 96 11.65 2.07 1.09
N PRO A 97 11.60 3.32 0.60
CA PRO A 97 11.19 4.44 1.42
C PRO A 97 9.77 4.30 1.94
N THR A 98 9.55 4.60 3.22
CA THR A 98 8.25 4.42 3.90
C THR A 98 7.12 5.23 3.29
N GLN A 99 7.43 6.31 2.57
CA GLN A 99 6.45 7.11 1.83
C GLN A 99 5.89 6.42 0.58
N HIS A 100 6.55 5.39 0.03
CA HIS A 100 6.12 4.79 -1.24
C HIS A 100 4.81 4.00 -1.08
N LEU A 101 4.60 3.32 0.04
CA LEU A 101 3.35 2.61 0.30
C LEU A 101 2.11 3.53 0.40
N PRO A 102 2.09 4.59 1.23
CA PRO A 102 0.95 5.51 1.23
C PRO A 102 0.80 6.21 -0.14
N GLN A 103 1.91 6.53 -0.82
CA GLN A 103 1.86 7.12 -2.15
C GLN A 103 1.26 6.18 -3.21
N SER A 104 1.55 4.88 -3.16
CA SER A 104 0.99 3.90 -4.10
C SER A 104 -0.52 3.78 -3.93
N LEU A 105 -0.97 3.76 -2.68
CA LEU A 105 -2.39 3.78 -2.31
C LEU A 105 -3.08 5.07 -2.77
N ASP A 106 -2.48 6.24 -2.56
CA ASP A 106 -3.04 7.53 -3.02
C ASP A 106 -3.18 7.58 -4.54
N TRP A 107 -2.19 7.04 -5.27
CA TRP A 107 -2.25 6.99 -6.73
C TRP A 107 -3.29 5.99 -7.25
N LEU A 108 -3.48 4.86 -6.57
CA LEU A 108 -4.59 3.95 -6.87
C LEU A 108 -5.94 4.64 -6.60
N ALA A 109 -6.10 5.31 -5.46
CA ALA A 109 -7.33 6.06 -5.14
C ALA A 109 -7.64 7.13 -6.19
N GLY A 110 -6.64 7.92 -6.60
CA GLY A 110 -6.77 8.91 -7.67
C GLY A 110 -7.19 8.27 -8.99
N PHE A 111 -6.56 7.16 -9.39
CA PHE A 111 -6.94 6.45 -10.61
C PHE A 111 -8.42 6.03 -10.60
N PHE A 112 -8.90 5.41 -9.52
CA PHE A 112 -10.30 4.99 -9.43
C PHE A 112 -11.26 6.17 -9.35
N ALA A 113 -10.90 7.27 -8.68
CA ALA A 113 -11.72 8.47 -8.64
C ALA A 113 -11.93 9.10 -10.02
N GLU A 114 -10.93 8.99 -10.91
CA GLU A 114 -11.00 9.51 -12.29
C GLU A 114 -11.78 8.58 -13.24
N HIS A 115 -11.78 7.27 -13.00
CA HIS A 115 -12.27 6.28 -13.96
C HIS A 115 -13.58 5.58 -13.55
N LEU A 116 -14.03 5.75 -12.31
CA LEU A 116 -15.33 5.30 -11.83
C LEU A 116 -16.35 6.45 -11.80
N PRO A 117 -17.66 6.13 -11.78
CA PRO A 117 -18.68 7.10 -11.42
C PRO A 117 -18.33 7.84 -10.11
N PRO A 118 -18.63 9.15 -9.99
CA PRO A 118 -18.13 9.96 -8.87
C PRO A 118 -18.48 9.41 -7.47
N ASN A 119 -19.66 8.81 -7.31
CA ASN A 119 -20.07 8.18 -6.06
C ASN A 119 -19.20 6.94 -5.74
N GLU A 120 -18.96 6.08 -6.72
CA GLU A 120 -18.16 4.86 -6.55
C GLU A 120 -16.69 5.19 -6.32
N GLY A 121 -16.13 6.11 -7.11
CA GLY A 121 -14.76 6.60 -6.93
C GLY A 121 -14.53 7.21 -5.53
N SER A 122 -15.52 7.96 -5.01
CA SER A 122 -15.46 8.49 -3.64
C SER A 122 -15.44 7.39 -2.58
N VAL A 123 -16.23 6.31 -2.76
CA VAL A 123 -16.22 5.16 -1.85
C VAL A 123 -14.86 4.47 -1.85
N VAL A 124 -14.25 4.27 -3.03
CA VAL A 124 -12.90 3.68 -3.13
C VAL A 124 -11.86 4.56 -2.44
N ALA A 125 -11.86 5.87 -2.72
CA ALA A 125 -10.92 6.80 -2.09
C ALA A 125 -11.08 6.82 -0.56
N ALA A 126 -12.31 6.88 -0.06
CA ALA A 126 -12.57 6.85 1.38
C ALA A 126 -12.07 5.55 2.05
N ALA A 127 -12.28 4.39 1.41
CA ALA A 127 -11.79 3.11 1.91
C ALA A 127 -10.25 3.05 1.95
N VAL A 128 -9.57 3.58 0.93
CA VAL A 128 -8.10 3.68 0.89
C VAL A 128 -7.59 4.57 2.03
N HIS A 129 -8.14 5.78 2.19
CA HIS A 129 -7.73 6.72 3.23
C HIS A 129 -8.01 6.20 4.65
N ALA A 130 -9.11 5.47 4.83
CA ALA A 130 -9.39 4.78 6.09
C ALA A 130 -8.33 3.71 6.39
N GLY A 131 -7.88 2.95 5.39
CA GLY A 131 -6.81 1.97 5.54
C GLY A 131 -5.48 2.62 5.92
N GLN A 132 -5.12 3.72 5.23
CA GLN A 132 -3.90 4.48 5.49
C GLN A 132 -3.88 5.13 6.89
N SER A 133 -5.04 5.58 7.39
CA SER A 133 -5.13 6.15 8.75
C SER A 133 -4.66 5.17 9.83
N GLY A 134 -4.75 3.86 9.55
CA GLY A 134 -4.26 2.79 10.41
C GLY A 134 -2.74 2.57 10.41
N LEU A 135 -2.01 3.12 9.43
CA LEU A 135 -0.53 3.04 9.36
C LEU A 135 0.13 3.88 10.46
N GLY A 136 -0.57 4.92 10.96
CA GLY A 136 -0.07 5.81 12.00
C GLY A 136 1.16 6.63 11.58
N CYS A 137 1.41 7.74 12.28
CA CYS A 137 2.77 8.25 12.38
C CYS A 137 3.61 7.16 13.09
N PRO A 138 4.87 6.89 12.72
CA PRO A 138 5.69 5.86 13.36
C PRO A 138 5.77 6.14 14.87
N ARG A 139 4.88 5.54 15.65
CA ARG A 139 4.94 5.64 17.10
C ARG A 139 6.06 4.71 17.48
N ALA A 140 7.23 5.28 17.74
CA ALA A 140 8.44 4.58 18.15
C ALA A 140 8.10 3.53 19.21
N TYR A 141 7.92 2.28 18.77
CA TYR A 141 7.63 1.17 19.65
C TYR A 141 8.97 0.72 20.21
N GLY A 142 9.39 1.36 21.30
CA GLY A 142 10.24 0.75 22.34
C GLY A 142 11.58 0.12 21.95
N ILE A 143 12.12 0.37 20.75
CA ILE A 143 13.52 0.07 20.44
C ILE A 143 14.21 1.41 20.23
N SER A 144 15.01 1.79 21.24
CA SER A 144 15.91 2.92 21.19
C SER A 144 16.79 2.82 19.93
N HIS A 145 16.90 3.94 19.21
CA HIS A 145 17.61 4.15 17.92
C HIS A 145 16.84 3.84 16.63
N CYS A 146 16.14 4.86 16.13
CA CYS A 146 16.17 5.15 14.69
C CYS A 146 17.38 6.07 14.46
N PRO A 147 18.41 5.68 13.68
CA PRO A 147 19.35 6.66 13.19
C PRO A 147 18.62 7.50 12.15
N VAL A 148 18.53 8.80 12.39
CA VAL A 148 18.30 9.78 11.32
C VAL A 148 19.47 9.61 10.36
N VAL A 149 19.23 8.97 9.20
CA VAL A 149 20.20 9.02 8.11
C VAL A 149 20.11 10.41 7.49
N ASN A 150 20.93 11.31 8.04
CA ASN A 150 21.37 12.47 7.27
C ASN A 150 22.11 11.97 6.04
N ASP A 151 21.95 12.72 4.95
CA ASP A 151 22.76 12.65 3.74
C ASP A 151 24.25 12.38 4.02
N LEU A 152 24.87 11.64 3.10
CA LEU A 152 26.28 11.25 2.99
C LEU A 152 26.68 9.90 3.61
N GLY A 153 26.75 8.87 2.76
CA GLY A 153 27.54 7.66 3.03
C GLY A 153 26.94 6.40 2.43
N ALA A 154 27.45 6.00 1.27
CA ALA A 154 27.27 4.64 0.75
C ALA A 154 27.82 3.64 1.77
N ALA A 155 26.94 3.08 2.60
CA ALA A 155 27.30 1.93 3.43
C ALA A 155 27.14 0.67 2.57
N GLU A 156 28.28 0.04 2.28
CA GLU A 156 28.37 -1.25 1.61
C GLU A 156 27.52 -2.30 2.34
N PHE A 157 26.40 -2.67 1.73
CA PHE A 157 25.54 -3.74 2.22
C PHE A 157 26.17 -5.08 1.79
N ASN A 158 26.82 -5.75 2.74
CA ASN A 158 27.51 -7.03 2.51
C ASN A 158 26.55 -8.12 2.00
N ALA A 159 26.80 -8.60 0.79
CA ALA A 159 25.97 -9.50 0.00
C ALA A 159 25.98 -10.99 0.44
N SER A 160 26.31 -11.29 1.71
CA SER A 160 26.68 -12.65 2.13
C SER A 160 25.81 -13.22 3.27
N SER A 161 24.48 -13.21 3.12
CA SER A 161 23.59 -13.96 4.02
C SER A 161 22.69 -14.93 3.23
N PRO A 162 22.73 -16.25 3.53
CA PRO A 162 22.12 -17.29 2.70
C PRO A 162 20.62 -17.54 2.96
N ASP A 163 19.96 -16.76 3.83
CA ASP A 163 18.57 -17.00 4.24
C ASP A 163 17.56 -16.03 3.56
N ARG A 164 17.72 -15.81 2.24
CA ARG A 164 16.78 -15.04 1.40
C ARG A 164 15.72 -15.95 0.77
N GLN A 165 15.02 -16.73 1.57
CA GLN A 165 13.93 -17.55 1.04
C GLN A 165 12.69 -16.67 0.75
N THR A 166 12.64 -16.21 -0.51
CA THR A 166 11.44 -16.11 -1.37
C THR A 166 10.16 -15.51 -0.76
N TYR A 167 10.07 -14.17 -0.77
CA TYR A 167 8.78 -13.51 -0.94
C TYR A 167 8.86 -12.66 -2.20
N PRO A 168 8.06 -12.95 -3.25
CA PRO A 168 8.09 -12.23 -4.52
C PRO A 168 7.56 -10.79 -4.44
N PHE A 169 7.09 -10.39 -3.26
CA PHE A 169 6.50 -9.08 -2.97
C PHE A 169 7.59 -8.04 -2.70
N GLY A 170 7.26 -6.76 -2.85
CA GLY A 170 7.81 -5.59 -2.17
C GLY A 170 8.85 -4.79 -2.93
N VAL A 171 8.41 -4.14 -4.00
CA VAL A 171 9.11 -3.06 -4.71
C VAL A 171 8.25 -1.79 -4.65
N CYS A 172 6.94 -1.92 -4.76
CA CYS A 172 5.99 -0.83 -4.50
C CYS A 172 4.95 -1.30 -3.45
#